data_AF-A0A8T4W5E2-F1
#
_entry.id   AF-A0A8T4W5E2-F1
#
_cell.length_a   1.000
_cell.length_b   1.000
_cell.length_c   1.000
_cell.angle_alpha   90.00
_cell.angle_beta   90.00
_cell.angle_gamma   90.00
#
_symmetry.space_group_name_H-M   'P 1'
#
loop_
_entity.id
_entity.type
_entity.pdbx_description
1 polymer ?
#
loop_
_entity_poly.entity_id
_entity_poly.type
_entity_poly.pdbx_seq_one_letter_code
_entity_poly.pdbx_strand_id
1 'polypeptide(L)' 'MARAFERIIAPIDGSEGAKKAAGRAIYLAKHLGIKVVALYVV' A
#
# COMPACT_ATOMS: atom_id res chain seq x y z
N MET A 1 7.83 -0.18 21.88
CA MET A 1 8.67 -0.43 20.69
C MET A 1 8.10 0.39 19.54
N ALA A 2 8.92 1.13 18.81
CA ALA A 2 8.46 1.85 17.62
C ALA A 2 8.16 0.84 16.49
N ARG A 3 7.09 1.06 15.72
CA ARG A 3 6.82 0.24 14.53
C ARG A 3 7.80 0.63 13.42
N ALA A 4 8.37 -0.34 12.72
CA ALA A 4 9.26 -0.07 11.58
C ALA A 4 8.54 0.64 10.43
N PHE A 5 7.24 0.40 10.27
CA PHE A 5 6.37 1.07 9.30
C PHE A 5 5.08 1.54 9.99
N GLU A 6 4.67 2.77 9.71
CA GLU A 6 3.42 3.34 10.24
C GLU A 6 2.25 3.22 9.27
N ARG A 7 2.53 3.26 7.96
CA ARG A 7 1.57 3.16 6.85
C ARG A 7 2.27 2.73 5.57
N ILE A 8 1.50 2.20 4.62
CA ILE A 8 1.95 1.91 3.26
C ILE A 8 1.31 2.93 2.30
N ILE A 9 2.11 3.53 1.43
CA ILE A 9 1.61 4.30 0.28
C ILE A 9 1.68 3.38 -0.94
N ALA A 10 0.55 3.21 -1.63
CA ALA A 10 0.43 2.42 -2.85
C ALA A 10 0.18 3.37 -4.02
N PRO A 11 1.22 3.70 -4.82
CA PRO A 11 1.04 4.43 -6.06
C PRO A 11 0.14 3.64 -7.01
N ILE A 12 -0.82 4.34 -7.63
CA ILE A 12 -1.72 3.77 -8.63
C ILE A 12 -1.65 4.60 -9.91
N ASP A 13 -1.67 3.93 -11.05
CA ASP A 13 -1.66 4.54 -12.40
C ASP A 13 -2.66 3.85 -13.36
N GLY A 14 -3.48 2.94 -12.84
CA GLY A 14 -4.44 2.14 -13.61
C GLY A 14 -3.86 0.90 -14.29
N SER A 15 -2.54 0.72 -14.31
CA SER A 15 -1.88 -0.44 -14.91
C SER A 15 -2.15 -1.74 -14.13
N GLU A 16 -2.02 -2.88 -14.81
CA GLU A 16 -2.08 -4.20 -14.15
C GLU A 16 -0.98 -4.39 -13.10
N GLY A 17 0.18 -3.75 -13.30
CA GLY A 17 1.27 -3.71 -12.33
C GLY A 17 0.83 -3.01 -11.04
N ALA A 18 0.22 -1.83 -11.16
CA ALA A 18 -0.30 -1.09 -10.02
C ALA A 18 -1.42 -1.83 -9.28
N LYS A 19 -2.32 -2.51 -9.99
CA LYS A 19 -3.36 -3.35 -9.37
C LYS A 19 -2.76 -4.48 -8.52
N LYS A 20 -1.75 -5.19 -9.06
CA LYS A 20 -1.01 -6.23 -8.33
C LYS A 20 -0.27 -5.67 -7.11
N ALA A 21 0.39 -4.52 -7.27
CA ALA A 21 1.10 -3.84 -6.18
C ALA A 21 0.14 -3.41 -5.06
N ALA A 22 -1.02 -2.84 -5.41
CA ALA A 22 -2.06 -2.48 -4.45
C ALA A 22 -2.56 -3.70 -3.64
N GLY A 23 -2.76 -4.84 -4.31
CA GLY A 23 -3.11 -6.10 -3.64
C GLY A 23 -2.06 -6.54 -2.60
N ARG A 24 -0.76 -6.40 -2.93
CA ARG A 24 0.33 -6.71 -1.99
C ARG A 24 0.41 -5.71 -0.84
N ALA A 25 0.21 -4.42 -1.11
CA ALA A 25 0.14 -3.39 -0.08
C ALA A 25 -0.97 -3.67 0.95
N ILE A 26 -2.17 -4.06 0.47
CA ILE A 26 -3.29 -4.44 1.33
C ILE A 26 -2.95 -5.67 2.18
N TYR A 27 -2.34 -6.69 1.57
CA TYR A 27 -1.92 -7.90 2.29
C TYR A 27 -0.95 -7.57 3.43
N LEU A 28 0.10 -6.79 3.15
CA LEU A 28 1.10 -6.40 4.14
C LEU A 28 0.51 -5.52 5.24
N ALA A 29 -0.31 -4.54 4.87
CA ALA A 29 -0.94 -3.65 5.84
C ALA A 29 -1.86 -4.39 6.82
N LYS A 30 -2.61 -5.40 6.34
CA LYS A 30 -3.40 -6.29 7.20
C LYS A 30 -2.50 -7.06 8.17
N HIS A 31 -1.39 -7.61 7.69
CA HIS A 31 -0.47 -8.40 8.51
C HIS A 31 0.24 -7.55 9.58
N LEU A 32 0.54 -6.29 9.26
CA LEU A 32 1.23 -5.33 10.12
C LEU A 32 0.27 -4.50 11.00
N GLY A 33 -1.04 -4.60 10.78
CA GLY A 33 -2.05 -3.79 11.48
C GLY A 33 -1.87 -2.27 11.23
N ILE A 34 -1.53 -1.89 9.99
CA ILE A 34 -1.30 -0.49 9.57
C ILE A 34 -2.23 -0.10 8.41
N LYS A 35 -2.28 1.19 8.06
CA LYS A 35 -3.14 1.72 6.98
C LYS A 35 -2.45 1.66 5.61
N VAL A 36 -3.24 1.56 4.55
CA VAL A 36 -2.83 1.78 3.16
C VAL A 36 -3.41 3.10 2.66
N VAL A 37 -2.61 3.88 1.95
CA VAL A 37 -3.04 5.09 1.23
C VAL A 37 -2.78 4.87 -0.25
N ALA A 38 -3.82 4.93 -1.09
CA ALA A 38 -3.64 4.93 -2.54
C ALA A 38 -3.28 6.35 -3.02
N LEU A 39 -2.28 6.48 -3.89
CA LEU A 39 -1.83 7.76 -4.45
C LEU A 39 -1.85 7.72 -5.97
N TYR A 40 -2.68 8.57 -6.59
CA TYR A 40 -2.70 8.81 -8.03
C TYR A 40 -2.14 10.21 -8.29
N VAL A 41 -1.26 10.36 -9.28
CA VAL A 41 -0.65 11.64 -9.67
C VAL A 41 -1.10 11.99 -11.08
N VAL A 42 -1.50 13.25 -11.27
CA VAL A 42 -1.95 13.83 -12.56
C VAL A 42 -0.84 14.68 -13.14
#